data_AF-A0A1I7YHT8-F1
#
_entry.id   AF-A0A1I7YHT8-F1
#
_cell.length_a   1.000
_cell.length_b   1.000
_cell.length_c   1.000
_cell.angle_alpha   90.00
_cell.angle_beta   90.00
_cell.angle_gamma   90.00
#
_symmetry.space_group_name_H-M   'P 1'
#
loop_
_entity.id
_entity.type
_entity.pdbx_description
1 polymer ?
#
loop_
_entity_poly.entity_id
_entity_poly.type
_entity_poly.pdbx_seq_one_letter_code
_entity_poly.pdbx_strand_id
1 'polypeptide(L)'
;MSIRDMKGAAHLFLEAVPTFGSYELMSYEDLIFYTVVTSVLALERPDLRTKAIRCNEIQEQLTGGGENGQLIPVKQYLEAFYNCQYDQFFVQLAQLEKDRLKFDRYLAPHYNYYSRAMRLKAYQQFLTPYKTVRLDMMAKDFGVTQEYIDRELHGLIAAGSLHCRIDAVRGVIEMNHRDSKNQLYKTVIKDGDILLNRIQKLARVINA
;
A
#
# COMPACT_ATOMS: atom_id res chain seq x y z
N MET A 1 2.55 -13.57 -1.95
CA MET A 1 3.53 -12.69 -2.62
C MET A 1 3.88 -13.10 -4.04
N SER A 2 4.06 -14.40 -4.33
CA SER A 2 4.32 -14.86 -5.72
C SER A 2 3.20 -14.46 -6.69
N ILE A 3 1.96 -14.48 -6.20
CA ILE A 3 0.80 -13.82 -6.79
C ILE A 3 0.54 -12.49 -6.07
N ARG A 4 -0.07 -11.51 -6.78
CA ARG A 4 -0.36 -10.14 -6.29
C ARG A 4 -1.40 -10.06 -5.15
N ASP A 5 -1.63 -11.14 -4.43
CA ASP A 5 -2.42 -11.14 -3.21
C ASP A 5 -1.52 -10.79 -2.01
N MET A 6 -1.46 -9.49 -1.72
CA MET A 6 -0.71 -8.94 -0.60
C MET A 6 -1.52 -8.97 0.70
N LYS A 7 -2.85 -9.02 0.62
CA LYS A 7 -3.72 -9.07 1.80
C LYS A 7 -3.70 -10.44 2.45
N GLY A 8 -3.85 -11.50 1.67
CA GLY A 8 -3.71 -12.87 2.17
C GLY A 8 -2.29 -13.13 2.70
N ALA A 9 -1.28 -12.64 1.98
CA ALA A 9 0.12 -12.77 2.40
C ALA A 9 0.39 -12.11 3.76
N ALA A 10 -0.10 -10.88 3.98
CA ALA A 10 0.11 -10.18 5.25
C ALA A 10 -0.47 -10.96 6.44
N HIS A 11 -1.66 -11.57 6.28
CA HIS A 11 -2.26 -12.38 7.34
C HIS A 11 -1.40 -13.59 7.69
N LEU A 12 -1.00 -14.37 6.68
CA LEU A 12 -0.20 -15.58 6.87
C LEU A 12 1.18 -15.27 7.47
N PHE A 13 1.82 -14.17 7.05
CA PHE A 13 3.10 -13.77 7.60
C PHE A 13 3.00 -13.33 9.05
N LEU A 14 1.99 -12.52 9.40
CA LEU A 14 1.77 -12.11 10.79
C LEU A 14 1.53 -13.29 11.73
N GLU A 15 0.87 -14.35 11.27
CA GLU A 15 0.69 -15.59 12.03
C GLU A 15 1.97 -16.44 12.11
N ALA A 16 2.84 -16.36 11.10
CA ALA A 16 4.07 -17.12 11.04
C ALA A 16 5.19 -16.54 11.94
N VAL A 17 5.22 -15.21 12.18
CA VAL A 17 6.25 -14.55 13.01
C VAL A 17 6.50 -15.27 14.35
N PRO A 18 5.50 -15.51 15.22
CA PRO A 18 5.74 -16.08 16.55
C PRO A 18 6.17 -17.56 16.55
N THR A 19 5.97 -18.29 15.45
CA THR A 19 6.18 -19.76 15.39
C THR A 19 7.20 -20.17 14.34
N PHE A 20 7.95 -19.21 13.80
CA PHE A 20 8.89 -19.48 12.72
C PHE A 20 10.05 -20.37 13.16
N GLY A 21 10.23 -21.50 12.48
CA GLY A 21 11.35 -22.42 12.70
C GLY A 21 11.92 -23.03 11.42
N SER A 22 11.56 -22.49 10.25
CA SER A 22 11.90 -23.06 8.93
C SER A 22 13.04 -22.30 8.26
N TYR A 23 14.25 -22.44 8.79
CA TYR A 23 15.46 -21.78 8.27
C TYR A 23 15.93 -22.30 6.90
N GLU A 24 15.38 -23.43 6.44
CA GLU A 24 15.62 -23.93 5.07
C GLU A 24 14.97 -23.05 3.99
N LEU A 25 13.91 -22.33 4.35
CA LEU A 25 13.15 -21.50 3.42
C LEU A 25 13.67 -20.06 3.35
N MET A 26 13.88 -19.43 4.51
CA MET A 26 14.37 -18.06 4.63
C MET A 26 14.94 -17.80 6.03
N SER A 27 15.74 -16.75 6.16
CA SER A 27 16.15 -16.26 7.47
C SER A 27 14.97 -15.63 8.22
N TYR A 28 15.04 -15.56 9.54
CA TYR A 28 14.02 -14.86 10.33
C TYR A 28 13.94 -13.37 9.97
N GLU A 29 15.06 -12.77 9.57
CA GLU A 29 15.10 -11.37 9.11
C GLU A 29 14.30 -11.15 7.83
N ASP A 30 14.43 -12.05 6.86
CA ASP A 30 13.66 -12.00 5.62
C ASP A 30 12.17 -12.18 5.89
N LEU A 31 11.80 -13.06 6.83
CA LEU A 31 10.42 -13.21 7.26
C LEU A 31 9.86 -11.89 7.83
N ILE A 32 10.60 -11.23 8.74
CA ILE A 32 10.18 -9.95 9.31
C ILE A 32 10.08 -8.88 8.24
N PHE A 33 11.05 -8.82 7.32
CA PHE A 33 11.01 -7.91 6.18
C PHE A 33 9.73 -8.10 5.34
N TYR A 34 9.43 -9.33 4.92
CA TYR A 34 8.23 -9.62 4.15
C TYR A 34 6.95 -9.34 4.93
N THR A 35 6.94 -9.62 6.23
CA THR A 35 5.82 -9.32 7.12
C THR A 35 5.54 -7.82 7.15
N VAL A 36 6.56 -6.98 7.35
CA VAL A 36 6.40 -5.52 7.40
C VAL A 36 5.95 -4.97 6.05
N VAL A 37 6.62 -5.35 4.95
CA VAL A 37 6.28 -4.87 3.59
C VAL A 37 4.84 -5.22 3.22
N THR A 38 4.44 -6.48 3.43
CA THR A 38 3.06 -6.89 3.12
C THR A 38 2.04 -6.25 4.06
N SER A 39 2.34 -6.14 5.36
CA SER A 39 1.46 -5.52 6.35
C SER A 39 1.21 -4.04 6.09
N VAL A 40 2.26 -3.27 5.76
CA VAL A 40 2.15 -1.84 5.47
C VAL A 40 1.24 -1.60 4.27
N LEU A 41 1.26 -2.46 3.27
CA LEU A 41 0.38 -2.34 2.11
C LEU A 41 -1.05 -2.85 2.40
N ALA A 42 -1.20 -3.98 3.08
CA ALA A 42 -2.48 -4.68 3.24
C ALA A 42 -3.37 -4.13 4.36
N LEU A 43 -2.80 -3.81 5.51
CA LEU A 43 -3.55 -3.50 6.73
C LEU A 43 -3.99 -2.04 6.77
N GLU A 44 -5.10 -1.78 7.45
CA GLU A 44 -5.53 -0.42 7.78
C GLU A 44 -4.72 0.12 8.96
N ARG A 45 -4.74 1.45 9.15
CA ARG A 45 -3.96 2.13 10.19
C ARG A 45 -4.16 1.58 11.62
N PRO A 46 -5.39 1.26 12.10
CA PRO A 46 -5.54 0.70 13.45
C PRO A 46 -4.91 -0.69 13.58
N ASP A 47 -5.10 -1.55 12.58
CA ASP A 47 -4.55 -2.91 12.57
C ASP A 47 -3.03 -2.92 12.42
N LEU A 48 -2.48 -2.01 11.62
CA LEU A 48 -1.02 -1.87 11.47
C LEU A 48 -0.38 -1.48 12.81
N ARG A 49 -1.04 -0.64 13.61
CA ARG A 49 -0.56 -0.25 14.93
C ARG A 49 -0.48 -1.44 15.88
N THR A 50 -1.54 -2.24 15.96
CA THR A 50 -1.61 -3.37 16.89
C THR A 50 -0.74 -4.53 16.44
N LYS A 51 -0.79 -4.90 15.16
CA LYS A 51 -0.17 -6.13 14.64
C LYS A 51 1.28 -5.98 14.21
N ALA A 52 1.73 -4.79 13.77
CA ALA A 52 3.11 -4.59 13.33
C ALA A 52 3.91 -3.70 14.28
N ILE A 53 3.38 -2.52 14.64
CA ILE A 53 4.16 -1.54 15.41
C ILE A 53 4.27 -1.91 16.89
N ARG A 54 3.22 -2.46 17.48
CA ARG A 54 3.19 -2.88 18.89
C ARG A 54 3.56 -4.34 19.12
N CYS A 55 3.78 -5.11 18.07
CA CYS A 55 4.20 -6.51 18.18
C CYS A 55 5.67 -6.55 18.62
N ASN A 56 5.92 -7.17 19.77
CA ASN A 56 7.24 -7.18 20.40
C ASN A 56 8.26 -7.93 19.55
N GLU A 57 7.84 -9.05 18.96
CA GLU A 57 8.65 -9.93 18.12
C GLU A 57 9.18 -9.19 16.89
N ILE A 58 8.35 -8.35 16.28
CA ILE A 58 8.73 -7.51 15.15
C ILE A 58 9.65 -6.38 15.62
N GLN A 59 9.32 -5.70 16.73
CA GLN A 59 10.10 -4.57 17.23
C GLN A 59 11.51 -4.96 17.71
N GLU A 60 11.66 -6.13 18.32
CA GLU A 60 12.94 -6.64 18.77
C GLU A 60 13.90 -6.82 17.58
N GLN A 61 13.45 -7.46 16.51
CA GLN A 61 14.26 -7.67 15.30
C GLN A 61 14.54 -6.36 14.55
N LEU A 62 13.54 -5.47 14.46
CA LEU A 62 13.71 -4.15 13.85
C LEU A 62 14.71 -3.27 14.62
N THR A 63 14.84 -3.45 15.93
CA THR A 63 15.74 -2.65 16.78
C THR A 63 17.13 -3.29 16.91
N GLY A 64 17.19 -4.63 16.92
CA GLY A 64 18.45 -5.38 16.92
C GLY A 64 19.24 -5.24 15.61
N GLY A 65 18.63 -4.71 14.54
CA GLY A 65 19.28 -4.40 13.26
C GLY A 65 19.49 -5.62 12.34
N GLY A 66 19.29 -6.84 12.84
CA GLY A 66 19.70 -8.07 12.16
C GLY A 66 21.23 -8.20 12.07
N GLU A 67 21.71 -9.33 11.56
CA GLU A 67 23.13 -9.69 11.40
C GLU A 67 23.90 -8.66 10.56
N ASN A 68 23.21 -7.96 9.64
CA ASN A 68 23.82 -7.02 8.68
C ASN A 68 23.27 -5.58 8.72
N GLY A 69 22.45 -5.21 9.73
CA GLY A 69 21.86 -3.86 9.80
C GLY A 69 20.75 -3.58 8.76
N GLN A 70 20.35 -4.57 7.97
CA GLN A 70 19.46 -4.39 6.81
C GLN A 70 17.99 -4.09 7.20
N LEU A 71 17.62 -4.33 8.46
CA LEU A 71 16.26 -4.06 8.96
C LEU A 71 16.08 -2.62 9.46
N ILE A 72 17.18 -1.87 9.64
CA ILE A 72 17.13 -0.47 10.09
C ILE A 72 16.36 0.42 9.09
N PRO A 73 16.61 0.37 7.76
CA PRO A 73 15.82 1.13 6.80
C PRO A 73 14.35 0.72 6.77
N VAL A 74 14.05 -0.56 7.05
CA VAL A 74 12.67 -1.08 7.09
C VAL A 74 11.90 -0.52 8.29
N LYS A 75 12.57 -0.39 9.44
CA LYS A 75 12.01 0.28 10.62
C LYS A 75 11.70 1.75 10.34
N GLN A 76 12.68 2.48 9.79
CA GLN A 76 12.51 3.89 9.41
C GLN A 76 11.36 4.07 8.41
N TYR A 77 11.26 3.17 7.43
CA TYR A 77 10.16 3.15 6.47
C TYR A 77 8.79 2.97 7.13
N LEU A 78 8.66 1.99 8.03
CA LEU A 78 7.42 1.72 8.77
C LEU A 78 7.01 2.90 9.65
N GLU A 79 7.97 3.45 10.41
CA GLU A 79 7.75 4.57 11.31
C GLU A 79 7.40 5.86 10.54
N ALA A 80 8.12 6.18 9.47
CA ALA A 80 7.85 7.36 8.64
C ALA A 80 6.43 7.32 8.06
N PHE A 81 5.99 6.16 7.56
CA PHE A 81 4.63 5.97 7.06
C PHE A 81 3.58 6.17 8.17
N TYR A 82 3.78 5.56 9.34
CA TYR A 82 2.81 5.60 10.43
C TYR A 82 2.70 6.98 11.10
N ASN A 83 3.85 7.66 11.27
CA ASN A 83 3.96 8.99 11.87
C ASN A 83 3.61 10.12 10.90
N CYS A 84 3.22 9.81 9.65
CA CYS A 84 2.88 10.76 8.60
C CYS A 84 4.05 11.69 8.18
N GLN A 85 5.29 11.19 8.22
CA GLN A 85 6.48 11.89 7.72
C GLN A 85 6.70 11.52 6.24
N TYR A 86 5.95 12.19 5.36
CA TYR A 86 5.84 11.79 3.95
C TYR A 86 7.11 12.04 3.12
N ASP A 87 7.83 13.10 3.44
CA ASP A 87 9.14 13.44 2.88
C ASP A 87 10.15 12.30 3.08
N GLN A 88 10.33 11.88 4.33
CA GLN A 88 11.23 10.78 4.70
C GLN A 88 10.74 9.46 4.12
N PHE A 89 9.42 9.22 4.18
CA PHE A 89 8.82 8.02 3.61
C PHE A 89 9.13 7.85 2.12
N PHE A 90 9.12 8.92 1.31
CA PHE A 90 9.46 8.84 -0.12
C PHE A 90 10.92 8.47 -0.35
N VAL A 91 11.83 9.04 0.43
CA VAL A 91 13.26 8.71 0.38
C VAL A 91 13.48 7.23 0.76
N GLN A 92 12.86 6.78 1.86
CA GLN A 92 12.98 5.40 2.33
C GLN A 92 12.34 4.41 1.34
N LEU A 93 11.19 4.75 0.75
CA LEU A 93 10.55 3.91 -0.28
C LEU A 93 11.45 3.76 -1.52
N ALA A 94 12.11 4.84 -1.94
CA ALA A 94 13.03 4.81 -3.08
C ALA A 94 14.29 3.97 -2.80
N GLN A 95 14.85 4.10 -1.60
CA GLN A 95 15.97 3.27 -1.14
C GLN A 95 15.57 1.79 -1.08
N LEU A 96 14.42 1.48 -0.49
CA LEU A 96 13.91 0.11 -0.40
C LEU A 96 13.66 -0.51 -1.79
N GLU A 97 13.12 0.27 -2.73
CA GLU A 97 12.92 -0.18 -4.11
C GLU A 97 14.25 -0.50 -4.79
N LYS A 98 15.24 0.39 -4.64
CA LYS A 98 16.55 0.25 -5.28
C LYS A 98 17.34 -0.92 -4.70
N ASP A 99 17.37 -1.08 -3.39
CA ASP A 99 18.32 -1.95 -2.73
C ASP A 99 17.78 -3.38 -2.54
N ARG A 100 16.46 -3.55 -2.31
CA ARG A 100 15.87 -4.86 -1.99
C ARG A 100 14.78 -5.29 -2.95
N LEU A 101 13.75 -4.48 -3.21
CA LEU A 101 12.57 -4.94 -3.96
C LEU A 101 12.89 -5.39 -5.40
N LYS A 102 13.83 -4.74 -6.08
CA LYS A 102 14.23 -5.08 -7.46
C LYS A 102 15.06 -6.36 -7.57
N PHE A 103 15.80 -6.70 -6.53
CA PHE A 103 16.72 -7.84 -6.51
C PHE A 103 16.17 -9.05 -5.77
N ASP A 104 15.05 -8.87 -5.06
CA ASP A 104 14.36 -9.94 -4.34
C ASP A 104 13.61 -10.90 -5.27
N ARG A 105 13.75 -12.20 -5.02
CA ARG A 105 13.16 -13.26 -5.85
C ARG A 105 11.63 -13.17 -5.96
N TYR A 106 10.93 -12.81 -4.88
CA TYR A 106 9.46 -12.82 -4.83
C TYR A 106 8.87 -11.44 -5.19
N LEU A 107 9.57 -10.36 -4.86
CA LEU A 107 9.08 -8.99 -5.05
C LEU A 107 9.53 -8.37 -6.38
N ALA A 108 10.60 -8.84 -7.02
CA ALA A 108 11.08 -8.29 -8.30
C ALA A 108 10.06 -8.30 -9.46
N PRO A 109 9.12 -9.27 -9.58
CA PRO A 109 8.07 -9.16 -10.60
C PRO A 109 7.01 -8.09 -10.27
N HIS A 110 6.91 -7.69 -9.00
CA HIS A 110 5.81 -6.88 -8.46
C HIS A 110 6.26 -5.54 -7.87
N TYR A 111 7.55 -5.17 -7.94
CA TYR A 111 8.07 -3.96 -7.29
C TYR A 111 7.35 -2.68 -7.76
N ASN A 112 7.11 -2.54 -9.08
CA ASN A 112 6.37 -1.40 -9.64
C ASN A 112 4.94 -1.30 -9.09
N TYR A 113 4.29 -2.46 -8.91
CA TYR A 113 2.96 -2.51 -8.34
C TYR A 113 2.99 -2.07 -6.87
N TYR A 114 3.96 -2.57 -6.10
CA TYR A 114 4.14 -2.20 -4.70
C TYR A 114 4.40 -0.71 -4.52
N SER A 115 5.37 -0.13 -5.25
CA SER A 115 5.73 1.29 -5.08
C SER A 115 4.59 2.22 -5.48
N ARG A 116 3.87 1.91 -6.57
CA ARG A 116 2.67 2.66 -6.97
C ARG A 116 1.55 2.56 -5.92
N ALA A 117 1.30 1.37 -5.39
CA ALA A 117 0.25 1.17 -4.40
C ALA A 117 0.57 1.88 -3.07
N MET A 118 1.85 1.90 -2.68
CA MET A 118 2.31 2.62 -1.50
C MET A 118 2.18 4.14 -1.64
N ARG A 119 2.53 4.70 -2.80
CA ARG A 119 2.29 6.14 -3.07
C ARG A 119 0.82 6.49 -3.00
N LEU A 120 -0.06 5.70 -3.63
CA LEU A 120 -1.51 5.89 -3.55
C LEU A 120 -1.99 5.90 -2.09
N LYS A 121 -1.52 4.94 -1.27
CA LYS A 121 -1.91 4.84 0.13
C LYS A 121 -1.45 6.05 0.96
N ALA A 122 -0.24 6.54 0.72
CA ALA A 122 0.26 7.76 1.35
C ALA A 122 -0.56 9.00 0.96
N TYR A 123 -0.88 9.16 -0.32
CA TYR A 123 -1.74 10.26 -0.78
C TYR A 123 -3.15 10.18 -0.20
N GLN A 124 -3.76 8.99 -0.16
CA GLN A 124 -5.05 8.79 0.48
C GLN A 124 -5.00 9.17 1.97
N GLN A 125 -3.99 8.69 2.69
CA GLN A 125 -3.81 8.99 4.12
C GLN A 125 -3.66 10.48 4.38
N PHE A 126 -2.87 11.18 3.55
CA PHE A 126 -2.70 12.63 3.65
C PHE A 126 -3.98 13.40 3.37
N LEU A 127 -4.74 13.01 2.33
CA LEU A 127 -5.92 13.76 1.89
C LEU A 127 -7.18 13.44 2.72
N THR A 128 -7.29 12.25 3.32
CA THR A 128 -8.49 11.82 4.09
C THR A 128 -8.96 12.83 5.15
N PRO A 129 -8.10 13.44 5.99
CA PRO A 129 -8.55 14.39 7.01
C PRO A 129 -9.00 15.75 6.45
N TYR A 130 -8.74 16.06 5.18
CA TYR A 130 -8.98 17.38 4.61
C TYR A 130 -10.08 17.35 3.54
N LYS A 131 -10.98 18.33 3.60
CA LYS A 131 -11.93 18.58 2.49
C LYS A 131 -11.24 19.23 1.29
N THR A 132 -10.28 20.09 1.57
CA THR A 132 -9.64 20.94 0.58
C THR A 132 -8.18 21.17 1.00
N VAL A 133 -7.22 20.98 0.10
CA VAL A 133 -5.79 21.14 0.36
C VAL A 133 -5.14 21.91 -0.78
N ARG A 134 -4.18 22.80 -0.49
CA ARG A 134 -3.42 23.48 -1.53
C ARG A 134 -2.30 22.58 -2.07
N LEU A 135 -2.07 22.63 -3.37
CA LEU A 135 -1.13 21.74 -4.05
C LEU A 135 0.33 22.04 -3.69
N ASP A 136 0.65 23.31 -3.41
CA ASP A 136 1.96 23.77 -2.91
C ASP A 136 2.31 23.18 -1.53
N MET A 137 1.36 23.18 -0.60
CA MET A 137 1.52 22.61 0.73
C MET A 137 1.74 21.10 0.65
N MET A 138 0.92 20.41 -0.15
CA MET A 138 1.09 18.97 -0.36
C MET A 138 2.45 18.65 -0.98
N ALA A 139 2.90 19.41 -1.99
CA ALA A 139 4.21 19.21 -2.59
C ALA A 139 5.34 19.38 -1.56
N LYS A 140 5.25 20.40 -0.70
CA LYS A 140 6.21 20.67 0.38
C LYS A 140 6.26 19.54 1.42
N ASP A 141 5.11 19.06 1.89
CA ASP A 141 5.04 18.00 2.91
C ASP A 141 5.56 16.64 2.39
N PHE A 142 5.44 16.39 1.08
CA PHE A 142 6.00 15.21 0.42
C PHE A 142 7.44 15.40 -0.08
N GLY A 143 8.01 16.60 0.02
CA GLY A 143 9.38 16.90 -0.41
C GLY A 143 9.59 16.83 -1.93
N VAL A 144 8.56 17.11 -2.73
CA VAL A 144 8.59 17.02 -4.20
C VAL A 144 8.09 18.31 -4.85
N THR A 145 8.23 18.44 -6.18
CA THR A 145 7.74 19.62 -6.89
C THR A 145 6.23 19.56 -7.10
N GLN A 146 5.63 20.74 -7.31
CA GLN A 146 4.21 20.88 -7.55
C GLN A 146 3.77 20.11 -8.81
N GLU A 147 4.57 20.18 -9.88
CA GLU A 147 4.31 19.52 -11.16
C GLU A 147 4.35 17.99 -11.03
N TYR A 148 5.19 17.48 -10.13
CA TYR A 148 5.27 16.05 -9.85
C TYR A 148 3.98 15.54 -9.21
N ILE A 149 3.49 16.24 -8.16
CA ILE A 149 2.23 15.88 -7.50
C ILE A 149 1.05 16.00 -8.45
N ASP A 150 0.98 17.07 -9.24
CA ASP A 150 -0.10 17.26 -10.21
C ASP A 150 -0.17 16.09 -11.21
N ARG A 151 0.98 15.69 -11.78
CA ARG A 151 1.05 14.56 -12.71
C ARG A 151 0.67 13.22 -12.07
N GLU A 152 1.18 12.93 -10.87
CA GLU A 152 0.88 11.68 -10.15
C GLU A 152 -0.60 11.60 -9.78
N LEU A 153 -1.15 12.66 -9.18
CA LEU A 153 -2.56 12.70 -8.78
C LEU A 153 -3.48 12.62 -10.00
N HIS A 154 -3.14 13.29 -11.10
CA HIS A 154 -3.91 13.19 -12.35
C HIS A 154 -4.03 11.73 -12.82
N GLY A 155 -2.91 10.99 -12.85
CA GLY A 155 -2.92 9.57 -13.22
C GLY A 155 -3.76 8.69 -12.27
N LEU A 156 -3.74 8.97 -10.97
CA LEU A 156 -4.50 8.22 -9.97
C LEU A 156 -6.00 8.52 -10.01
N ILE A 157 -6.37 9.77 -10.29
CA ILE A 157 -7.76 10.21 -10.47
C ILE A 157 -8.32 9.62 -11.76
N ALA A 158 -7.56 9.67 -12.86
CA ALA A 158 -7.96 9.09 -14.14
C ALA A 158 -8.14 7.57 -14.05
N ALA A 159 -7.29 6.87 -13.29
CA ALA A 159 -7.45 5.45 -12.98
C ALA A 159 -8.61 5.15 -12.01
N GLY A 160 -9.28 6.17 -11.46
CA GLY A 160 -10.37 6.04 -10.50
C GLY A 160 -9.95 5.50 -9.13
N SER A 161 -8.65 5.45 -8.84
CA SER A 161 -8.11 4.93 -7.56
C SER A 161 -8.12 5.98 -6.45
N LEU A 162 -8.15 7.26 -6.81
CA LEU A 162 -8.27 8.38 -5.89
C LEU A 162 -9.52 9.20 -6.23
N HIS A 163 -10.27 9.62 -5.20
CA HIS A 163 -11.57 10.28 -5.37
C HIS A 163 -11.52 11.78 -5.08
N CYS A 164 -10.51 12.47 -5.58
CA CYS A 164 -10.39 13.93 -5.50
C CYS A 164 -10.58 14.59 -6.87
N ARG A 165 -10.75 15.91 -6.83
CA ARG A 165 -10.74 16.80 -8.00
C ARG A 165 -9.63 17.82 -7.81
N ILE A 166 -8.96 18.16 -8.90
CA ILE A 166 -7.91 19.18 -8.90
C ILE A 166 -8.47 20.41 -9.60
N ASP A 167 -8.43 21.55 -8.91
CA ASP A 167 -8.65 22.88 -9.48
C ASP A 167 -7.28 23.52 -9.75
N ALA A 168 -6.86 23.48 -11.01
CA ALA A 168 -5.57 24.02 -11.44
C ALA A 168 -5.51 25.55 -11.40
N VAL A 169 -6.66 26.25 -11.50
CA VAL A 169 -6.70 27.73 -11.48
C VAL A 169 -6.44 28.23 -10.06
N ARG A 170 -7.07 27.58 -9.07
CA ARG A 170 -6.89 27.92 -7.66
C ARG A 170 -5.70 27.21 -7.01
N GLY A 171 -5.14 26.18 -7.66
CA GLY A 171 -4.05 25.37 -7.14
C GLY A 171 -4.47 24.51 -5.95
N VAL A 172 -5.69 23.98 -5.99
CA VAL A 172 -6.34 23.34 -4.84
C VAL A 172 -6.88 21.95 -5.21
N ILE A 173 -6.73 21.01 -4.29
CA ILE A 173 -7.27 19.66 -4.36
C ILE A 173 -8.52 19.62 -3.47
N GLU A 174 -9.65 19.23 -4.05
CA GLU A 174 -10.91 19.05 -3.34
C GLU A 174 -11.23 17.55 -3.23
N MET A 175 -11.49 17.10 -2.01
CA MET A 175 -11.87 15.72 -1.76
C MET A 175 -13.36 15.52 -1.97
N ASN A 176 -13.73 14.58 -2.85
CA ASN A 176 -15.12 14.21 -3.06
C ASN A 176 -15.46 13.03 -2.15
N HIS A 177 -16.10 13.31 -1.01
CA HIS A 177 -16.68 12.27 -0.17
C HIS A 177 -17.85 11.62 -0.93
N ARG A 178 -17.65 10.38 -1.37
CA ARG A 178 -18.73 9.62 -2.00
C ARG A 178 -19.74 9.18 -0.95
N ASP A 179 -21.02 9.26 -1.31
CA ASP A 179 -22.06 8.59 -0.55
C ASP A 179 -21.86 7.07 -0.59
N SER A 180 -21.73 6.47 0.60
CA SER A 180 -21.56 5.02 0.79
C SER A 180 -22.62 4.21 0.02
N LYS A 181 -23.87 4.69 -0.02
CA LYS A 181 -24.98 4.05 -0.75
C LYS A 181 -24.75 4.00 -2.27
N ASN A 182 -24.24 5.07 -2.86
CA ASN A 182 -24.03 5.15 -4.30
C ASN A 182 -22.86 4.24 -4.73
N GLN A 183 -21.83 4.13 -3.89
CA GLN A 183 -20.76 3.16 -4.10
C GLN A 183 -21.29 1.73 -4.00
N LEU A 184 -22.06 1.40 -2.96
CA LEU A 184 -22.62 0.07 -2.78
C LEU A 184 -23.52 -0.33 -3.96
N TYR A 185 -24.38 0.58 -4.42
CA TYR A 185 -25.24 0.38 -5.58
C TYR A 185 -24.45 0.04 -6.85
N LYS A 186 -23.39 0.81 -7.15
CA LYS A 186 -22.53 0.56 -8.32
C LYS A 186 -21.80 -0.79 -8.23
N THR A 187 -21.33 -1.17 -7.04
CA THR A 187 -20.67 -2.47 -6.84
C THR A 187 -21.63 -3.62 -7.06
N VAL A 188 -22.85 -3.55 -6.50
CA VAL A 188 -23.88 -4.60 -6.64
C VAL A 188 -24.27 -4.81 -8.10
N ILE A 189 -24.45 -3.72 -8.87
CA ILE A 189 -24.74 -3.84 -10.32
C ILE A 189 -23.60 -4.54 -11.05
N LYS A 190 -22.35 -4.11 -10.80
CA LYS A 190 -21.18 -4.68 -11.46
C LYS A 190 -21.03 -6.18 -11.16
N ASP A 191 -21.18 -6.57 -9.91
CA ASP A 191 -21.08 -7.98 -9.50
C ASP A 191 -22.25 -8.80 -10.05
N GLY A 192 -23.46 -8.21 -10.08
CA GLY A 192 -24.63 -8.79 -10.73
C GLY A 192 -24.42 -9.06 -12.22
N ASP A 193 -23.87 -8.11 -12.97
CA ASP A 193 -23.55 -8.27 -14.39
C ASP A 193 -22.52 -9.38 -14.63
N ILE A 194 -21.48 -9.48 -13.80
CA ILE A 194 -20.48 -10.56 -13.89
C ILE A 194 -21.16 -11.92 -13.69
N LEU A 195 -22.03 -12.04 -12.68
CA LEU A 195 -22.75 -13.27 -12.39
C LEU A 195 -23.68 -13.66 -13.53
N LEU A 196 -24.50 -12.72 -14.03
CA LEU A 196 -25.41 -12.96 -15.15
C LEU A 196 -24.66 -13.42 -16.40
N ASN A 197 -23.54 -12.77 -16.73
CA ASN A 197 -22.71 -13.17 -17.86
C ASN A 197 -22.13 -14.60 -17.69
N ARG A 198 -21.74 -14.99 -16.48
CA ARG A 198 -21.27 -16.36 -16.20
C ARG A 198 -22.39 -17.38 -16.35
N ILE A 199 -23.57 -17.10 -15.81
CA ILE A 199 -24.75 -17.97 -15.91
C ILE A 199 -25.16 -18.14 -17.39
N GLN A 200 -25.22 -17.04 -18.15
CA GLN A 200 -25.55 -17.10 -19.57
C GLN A 200 -24.56 -17.93 -20.38
N LYS A 201 -23.25 -17.81 -20.09
CA LYS A 201 -22.22 -18.64 -20.73
C LYS A 201 -22.39 -20.12 -20.38
N LEU A 202 -22.63 -20.44 -19.11
CA LEU A 202 -22.89 -21.81 -18.65
C LEU A 202 -24.14 -22.40 -19.30
N ALA A 203 -25.25 -21.66 -19.33
CA ALA A 203 -26.50 -22.11 -19.94
C ALA A 203 -26.34 -22.40 -21.44
N ARG A 204 -25.53 -21.61 -22.16
CA ARG A 204 -25.23 -21.87 -23.58
C ARG A 204 -24.41 -23.14 -23.79
N VAL A 205 -23.51 -23.49 -22.87
CA VAL A 205 -22.69 -24.71 -22.94
C VAL A 205 -23.52 -25.95 -22.60
N ILE A 206 -24.46 -25.84 -21.65
CA ILE A 206 -25.30 -26.98 -21.23
C ILE A 206 -26.41 -27.28 -22.26
N ASN A 207 -26.92 -26.25 -22.95
CA ASN A 207 -27.98 -26.40 -23.96
C ASN A 207 -27.46 -26.60 -25.40
N ALA A 208 -26.15 -26.69 -25.60
CA ALA A 208 -25.51 -27.00 -26.89
C ALA A 208 -25.08 -28.48 -26.91
#